data_AF-A0A0M0K0F2-F1
#
_entry.id   AF-A0A0M0K0F2-F1
#
_cell.length_a   1.000
_cell.length_b   1.000
_cell.length_c   1.000
_cell.angle_alpha   90.00
_cell.angle_beta   90.00
_cell.angle_gamma   90.00
#
_symmetry.space_group_name_H-M   'P 1'
#
loop_
_entity.id
_entity.type
_entity.pdbx_description
1 polymer ?
#
loop_
_entity_poly.entity_id
_entity_poly.type
_entity_poly.pdbx_seq_one_letter_code
_entity_poly.pdbx_strand_id
1 'polypeptide(L)'
;MFSPFGFGFSPFGFSPFGFGFGLPLPLVLLAVGGLALTSFRSSRGIEASDQPGAALCLQVACYCDDRQNSLFGKLNKIASSADTDSELGLQSLVSDTCLAILRSSKDWLAARTESEIAGLLKNDVDAAYNRLVVTERSKWEVEQKALKRTAPGQPTYMVATLVVLLRSAQPLKPISQNGDLRDALQNLAAAVSVDDNLLAAEVLWTPEDTNDVMDRDELFLNFPELVSV
;
A
#
# COMPACT_ATOMS: atom_id res chain seq x y z
N MET A 1 30.51 -34.81 3.38
CA MET A 1 29.62 -35.64 2.56
C MET A 1 28.23 -35.56 3.17
N PHE A 2 27.30 -34.92 2.44
CA PHE A 2 25.83 -34.83 2.61
C PHE A 2 25.20 -34.42 3.97
N SER A 3 24.59 -33.23 3.97
CA SER A 3 23.27 -32.94 4.56
C SER A 3 22.17 -33.40 3.55
N PRO A 4 20.84 -33.36 3.80
CA PRO A 4 20.10 -32.83 4.96
C PRO A 4 18.82 -33.62 5.38
N PHE A 5 18.37 -33.44 6.62
CA PHE A 5 16.94 -33.42 6.97
C PHE A 5 16.79 -32.46 8.15
N GLY A 6 16.74 -31.16 7.83
CA GLY A 6 16.35 -30.11 8.76
C GLY A 6 14.90 -29.76 8.51
N PHE A 7 14.04 -30.05 9.49
CA PHE A 7 12.68 -29.52 9.56
C PHE A 7 12.75 -28.00 9.57
N GLY A 8 12.41 -27.38 8.44
CA GLY A 8 12.31 -25.92 8.30
C GLY A 8 11.05 -25.43 8.99
N PHE A 9 11.23 -24.70 10.09
CA PHE A 9 10.18 -23.89 10.70
C PHE A 9 9.96 -22.67 9.80
N SER A 10 8.90 -22.69 8.99
CA SER A 10 8.47 -21.53 8.21
C SER A 10 7.78 -20.53 9.14
N PRO A 11 8.23 -19.27 9.22
CA PRO A 11 7.60 -18.26 10.08
C PRO A 11 6.25 -17.76 9.53
N PHE A 12 5.76 -18.32 8.42
CA PHE A 12 4.57 -17.87 7.68
C PHE A 12 3.45 -18.91 7.59
N GLY A 13 3.31 -19.79 8.59
CA GLY A 13 2.05 -20.51 8.84
C GLY A 13 1.45 -21.36 7.71
N PHE A 14 2.19 -21.67 6.64
CA PHE A 14 1.73 -22.58 5.60
C PHE A 14 2.12 -24.03 5.94
N SER A 15 1.13 -24.83 6.32
CA SER A 15 1.24 -26.29 6.27
C SER A 15 0.92 -26.75 4.84
N PRO A 16 1.71 -27.67 4.23
CA PRO A 16 1.54 -28.07 2.83
C PRO A 16 0.38 -29.05 2.60
N PHE A 17 -0.48 -29.30 3.60
CA PHE A 17 -1.67 -30.14 3.46
C PHE A 17 -2.94 -29.29 3.53
N GLY A 18 -3.75 -29.37 2.47
CA GLY A 18 -4.92 -28.52 2.23
C GLY A 18 -6.16 -28.75 3.12
N PHE A 19 -7.25 -28.11 2.67
CA PHE A 19 -8.54 -27.79 3.33
C PHE A 19 -8.48 -26.49 4.15
N GLY A 20 -9.39 -25.51 4.06
CA GLY A 20 -10.71 -25.39 3.45
C GLY A 20 -11.54 -24.42 4.33
N PHE A 21 -12.35 -23.55 3.70
CA PHE A 21 -13.42 -22.71 4.28
C PHE A 21 -13.07 -21.47 5.15
N GLY A 22 -13.37 -20.30 4.56
CA GLY A 22 -14.42 -19.38 5.04
C GLY A 22 -14.23 -18.72 6.41
N LEU A 23 -13.69 -17.48 6.41
CA LEU A 23 -13.99 -16.32 7.26
C LEU A 23 -12.92 -15.24 6.96
N PRO A 24 -13.25 -14.01 6.55
CA PRO A 24 -12.26 -12.93 6.49
C PRO A 24 -12.07 -12.36 7.90
N LEU A 25 -11.19 -12.99 8.68
CA LEU A 25 -10.63 -12.37 9.88
C LEU A 25 -9.68 -11.23 9.45
N PRO A 26 -9.64 -10.10 10.17
CA PRO A 26 -8.61 -9.10 9.93
C PRO A 26 -7.26 -9.71 10.37
N LEU A 27 -6.47 -10.14 9.39
CA LEU A 27 -5.06 -10.47 9.59
C LEU A 27 -4.32 -9.15 9.83
N VAL A 28 -4.31 -8.70 11.10
CA VAL A 28 -3.27 -7.81 11.59
C VAL A 28 -1.99 -8.65 11.62
N LEU A 29 -1.23 -8.58 10.54
CA LEU A 29 0.07 -9.24 10.46
C LEU A 29 1.07 -8.35 11.20
N LEU A 30 1.11 -8.52 12.52
CA LEU A 30 2.13 -7.93 13.38
C LEU A 30 3.44 -8.70 13.16
N ALA A 31 4.19 -8.30 12.13
CA ALA A 31 5.57 -8.69 11.94
C ALA A 31 6.46 -7.71 12.71
N VAL A 32 7.31 -8.25 13.59
CA VAL A 32 8.31 -7.47 14.31
C VAL A 32 9.19 -6.73 13.30
N GLY A 33 9.07 -5.39 13.25
CA GLY A 33 9.95 -4.51 12.48
C GLY A 33 9.37 -3.85 11.24
N GLY A 34 8.05 -3.82 11.04
CA GLY A 34 7.45 -3.17 9.87
C GLY A 34 5.93 -3.33 9.81
N LEU A 35 5.19 -2.23 9.84
CA LEU A 35 3.74 -2.21 9.97
C LEU A 35 3.07 -2.19 8.59
N ALA A 36 2.68 -3.36 8.07
CA ALA A 36 1.64 -3.47 7.05
C ALA A 36 0.27 -3.27 7.72
N LEU A 37 -0.25 -2.04 7.70
CA LEU A 37 -1.55 -1.71 8.25
C LEU A 37 -2.65 -2.16 7.28
N THR A 38 -3.32 -3.27 7.63
CA THR A 38 -4.47 -3.80 6.87
C THR A 38 -5.74 -3.64 7.70
N SER A 39 -6.69 -2.81 7.26
CA SER A 39 -8.02 -2.72 7.85
C SER A 39 -9.06 -3.28 6.88
N PHE A 40 -9.63 -4.44 7.20
CA PHE A 40 -10.75 -5.02 6.47
C PHE A 40 -11.97 -5.08 7.38
N ARG A 41 -12.99 -4.26 7.11
CA ARG A 41 -14.24 -4.26 7.89
C ARG A 41 -15.30 -5.11 7.19
N SER A 42 -15.44 -6.36 7.62
CA SER A 42 -16.53 -7.26 7.23
C SER A 42 -17.68 -7.26 8.26
N SER A 43 -18.16 -6.09 8.72
CA SER A 43 -19.30 -6.07 9.65
C SER A 43 -20.23 -4.86 9.52
N ARG A 44 -20.91 -4.77 8.37
CA ARG A 44 -22.32 -4.38 8.20
C ARG A 44 -22.64 -4.48 6.71
N GLY A 45 -23.87 -4.86 6.37
CA GLY A 45 -24.26 -5.08 4.99
C GLY A 45 -23.87 -3.90 4.12
N ILE A 46 -22.99 -4.12 3.14
CA ILE A 46 -22.93 -3.26 1.98
C ILE A 46 -24.26 -3.55 1.29
N GLU A 47 -25.30 -2.79 1.64
CA GLU A 47 -26.49 -2.68 0.81
C GLU A 47 -26.01 -2.31 -0.60
N ALA A 48 -26.62 -2.91 -1.61
CA ALA A 48 -26.31 -2.63 -3.00
C ALA A 48 -26.19 -1.10 -3.16
N SER A 49 -24.99 -0.62 -3.49
CA SER A 49 -24.80 0.80 -3.68
C SER A 49 -25.43 1.19 -5.02
N ASP A 50 -26.07 2.34 -5.09
CA ASP A 50 -26.57 2.91 -6.35
C ASP A 50 -25.43 3.31 -7.30
N GLN A 51 -24.18 3.32 -6.82
CA GLN A 51 -22.98 3.66 -7.59
C GLN A 51 -21.96 2.53 -7.55
N PRO A 52 -21.21 2.31 -8.65
CA PRO A 52 -20.15 1.31 -8.68
C PRO A 52 -19.01 1.71 -7.75
N GLY A 53 -18.53 0.75 -6.96
CA GLY A 53 -17.33 0.91 -6.16
C GLY A 53 -16.09 1.01 -7.05
N ALA A 54 -14.98 1.46 -6.47
CA ALA A 54 -13.70 1.46 -7.17
C ALA A 54 -12.57 1.04 -6.22
N ALA A 55 -11.77 0.08 -6.67
CA ALA A 55 -10.49 -0.23 -6.07
C ALA A 55 -9.41 0.60 -6.80
N LEU A 56 -8.71 1.44 -6.06
CA LEU A 56 -7.71 2.37 -6.62
C LEU A 56 -6.34 2.02 -6.04
N CYS A 57 -5.32 1.96 -6.88
CA CYS A 57 -3.93 1.82 -6.48
C CYS A 57 -3.15 3.04 -6.98
N LEU A 58 -2.41 3.68 -6.10
CA LEU A 58 -1.52 4.80 -6.40
C LEU A 58 -0.13 4.49 -5.85
N GLN A 59 0.87 4.54 -6.73
CA GLN A 59 2.26 4.32 -6.39
C GLN A 59 3.06 5.58 -6.68
N VAL A 60 3.94 5.98 -5.75
CA VAL A 60 4.82 7.14 -5.91
C VAL A 60 6.23 6.76 -5.52
N ALA A 61 7.16 6.93 -6.46
CA ALA A 61 8.58 6.89 -6.18
C ALA A 61 9.10 8.25 -5.76
N CYS A 62 9.85 8.27 -4.67
CA CYS A 62 10.48 9.46 -4.12
C CYS A 62 11.95 9.21 -3.79
N TYR A 63 12.75 10.26 -3.81
CA TYR A 63 14.07 10.25 -3.20
C TYR A 63 13.99 10.70 -1.73
N CYS A 64 14.55 9.93 -0.81
CA CYS A 64 14.67 10.29 0.59
C CYS A 64 16.12 10.61 0.91
N ASP A 65 16.39 11.89 1.13
CA ASP A 65 17.68 12.42 1.56
C ASP A 65 18.02 12.06 3.02
N ASP A 66 17.01 11.94 3.87
CA ASP A 66 17.13 11.48 5.25
C ASP A 66 16.10 10.38 5.61
N ARG A 67 16.18 9.82 6.83
CA ARG A 67 15.22 8.82 7.34
C ARG A 67 14.18 9.35 8.33
N GLN A 68 14.19 10.66 8.64
CA GLN A 68 13.38 11.23 9.74
C GLN A 68 12.37 12.29 9.29
N ASN A 69 12.75 13.17 8.36
CA ASN A 69 11.96 14.29 7.86
C ASN A 69 11.51 14.09 6.41
N SER A 70 12.13 13.16 5.68
CA SER A 70 11.69 12.69 4.38
C SER A 70 10.33 11.98 4.45
N LEU A 71 9.81 11.57 3.29
CA LEU A 71 8.56 10.80 3.22
C LEU A 71 8.67 9.50 4.05
N PHE A 72 9.80 8.79 3.99
CA PHE A 72 10.03 7.58 4.79
C PHE A 72 9.81 7.81 6.29
N GLY A 73 10.40 8.86 6.85
CA GLY A 73 10.25 9.18 8.27
C GLY A 73 8.83 9.61 8.64
N LYS A 74 8.13 10.29 7.72
CA LYS A 74 6.73 10.69 7.90
C LYS A 74 5.79 9.49 7.89
N LEU A 75 5.95 8.55 6.97
CA LEU A 75 5.13 7.34 6.90
C LEU A 75 5.31 6.47 8.15
N ASN A 76 6.54 6.31 8.64
CA ASN A 76 6.79 5.62 9.91
C ASN A 76 6.07 6.27 11.09
N LYS A 77 6.06 7.60 11.17
CA LYS A 77 5.33 8.34 12.22
C LYS A 77 3.82 8.10 12.11
N ILE A 78 3.26 8.23 10.91
CA ILE A 78 1.83 7.99 10.65
C ILE A 78 1.47 6.56 11.07
N ALA A 79 2.23 5.56 10.61
CA ALA A 79 1.98 4.15 10.91
C ALA A 79 2.05 3.84 12.42
N SER A 80 2.96 4.51 13.15
CA SER A 80 3.13 4.31 14.60
C SER A 80 1.96 4.81 15.46
N SER A 81 1.14 5.70 14.92
CA SER A 81 0.02 6.34 15.63
C SER A 81 -1.34 6.07 14.99
N ALA A 82 -1.40 5.31 13.90
CA ALA A 82 -2.63 5.08 13.16
C ALA A 82 -3.58 4.15 13.92
N ASP A 83 -4.82 4.61 14.12
CA ASP A 83 -5.93 3.75 14.51
C ASP A 83 -6.50 3.09 13.26
N THR A 84 -6.36 1.78 13.16
CA THR A 84 -6.84 0.96 12.04
C THR A 84 -8.12 0.20 12.35
N ASP A 85 -8.60 0.29 13.58
CA ASP A 85 -9.81 -0.39 14.04
C ASP A 85 -11.06 0.48 13.88
N SER A 86 -10.88 1.81 13.77
CA SER A 86 -11.95 2.77 13.50
C SER A 86 -11.95 3.30 12.07
N GLU A 87 -13.14 3.66 11.58
CA GLU A 87 -13.30 4.28 10.25
C GLU A 87 -12.64 5.65 10.16
N LEU A 88 -12.85 6.49 11.18
CA LEU A 88 -12.20 7.80 11.26
C LEU A 88 -10.67 7.68 11.31
N GLY A 89 -10.16 6.66 12.01
CA GLY A 89 -8.74 6.35 12.05
C GLY A 89 -8.20 5.93 10.68
N LEU A 90 -8.92 5.08 9.94
CA LEU A 90 -8.53 4.64 8.61
C LEU A 90 -8.59 5.78 7.58
N GLN A 91 -9.63 6.63 7.65
CA GLN A 91 -9.72 7.83 6.83
C GLN A 91 -8.55 8.79 7.13
N SER A 92 -8.21 8.95 8.41
CA SER A 92 -7.08 9.77 8.84
C SER A 92 -5.75 9.20 8.36
N LEU A 93 -5.54 7.88 8.45
CA LEU A 93 -4.35 7.19 7.93
C LEU A 93 -4.13 7.49 6.44
N VAL A 94 -5.17 7.31 5.62
CA VAL A 94 -5.07 7.53 4.17
C VAL A 94 -4.90 9.03 3.85
N SER A 95 -5.65 9.90 4.52
CA SER A 95 -5.57 11.35 4.32
C SER A 95 -4.19 11.89 4.71
N ASP A 96 -3.66 11.50 5.87
CA ASP A 96 -2.32 11.88 6.34
C ASP A 96 -1.23 11.34 5.42
N THR A 97 -1.40 10.13 4.89
CA THR A 97 -0.49 9.54 3.89
C THR A 97 -0.49 10.37 2.60
N CYS A 98 -1.67 10.67 2.05
CA CYS A 98 -1.80 11.53 0.86
C CYS A 98 -1.15 12.91 1.10
N LEU A 99 -1.38 13.52 2.26
CA LEU A 99 -0.79 14.80 2.64
C LEU A 99 0.73 14.73 2.81
N ALA A 100 1.26 13.64 3.38
CA ALA A 100 2.69 13.42 3.52
C ALA A 100 3.38 13.35 2.16
N ILE A 101 2.77 12.63 1.20
CA ILE A 101 3.25 12.54 -0.18
C ILE A 101 3.15 13.90 -0.89
N LEU A 102 2.03 14.62 -0.77
CA LEU A 102 1.86 15.98 -1.33
C LEU A 102 2.93 16.96 -0.83
N ARG A 103 3.26 16.89 0.47
CA ARG A 103 4.29 17.71 1.11
C ARG A 103 5.72 17.33 0.71
N SER A 104 5.93 16.14 0.12
CA SER A 104 7.22 15.72 -0.44
C SER A 104 7.30 15.91 -1.95
N SER A 105 6.49 16.80 -2.54
CA SER A 105 6.42 16.99 -3.99
C SER A 105 7.73 17.43 -4.67
N LYS A 106 8.67 18.02 -3.92
CA LYS A 106 10.02 18.32 -4.42
C LYS A 106 10.87 17.07 -4.66
N ASP A 107 10.51 15.94 -4.05
CA ASP A 107 11.29 14.71 -4.05
C ASP A 107 10.64 13.61 -4.90
N TRP A 108 9.53 13.90 -5.59
CA TRP A 108 8.86 12.97 -6.50
C TRP A 108 9.73 12.66 -7.72
N LEU A 109 9.69 11.41 -8.17
CA LEU A 109 10.49 10.93 -9.30
C LEU A 109 9.62 10.31 -10.39
N ALA A 110 8.74 9.41 -9.98
CA ALA A 110 7.86 8.66 -10.87
C ALA A 110 6.60 8.24 -10.11
N ALA A 111 5.54 7.94 -10.83
CA ALA A 111 4.31 7.46 -10.24
C ALA A 111 3.55 6.54 -11.19
N ARG A 112 2.60 5.81 -10.61
CA ARG A 112 1.65 4.97 -11.32
C ARG A 112 0.29 5.07 -10.66
N THR A 113 -0.73 4.99 -11.47
CA THR A 113 -2.11 4.79 -11.03
C THR A 113 -2.70 3.57 -11.70
N GLU A 114 -3.49 2.83 -10.94
CA GLU A 114 -4.31 1.73 -11.43
C GLU A 114 -5.69 1.85 -10.78
N SER A 115 -6.73 1.50 -11.53
CA SER A 115 -8.11 1.60 -11.05
C SER A 115 -8.92 0.44 -11.61
N GLU A 116 -9.61 -0.26 -10.73
CA GLU A 116 -10.53 -1.33 -11.08
C GLU A 116 -11.92 -0.91 -10.60
N ILE A 117 -12.84 -0.71 -11.54
CA ILE A 117 -14.23 -0.39 -11.23
C ILE A 117 -14.88 -1.70 -10.76
N ALA A 118 -15.33 -1.70 -9.52
CA ALA A 118 -16.10 -2.79 -8.97
C ALA A 118 -17.59 -2.59 -9.26
N GLY A 119 -18.30 -3.70 -9.49
CA GLY A 119 -19.74 -3.69 -9.68
C GLY A 119 -20.50 -3.17 -8.46
N LEU A 120 -21.82 -3.05 -8.60
CA LEU A 120 -22.72 -2.63 -7.52
C LEU A 120 -22.88 -3.69 -6.41
N LEU A 121 -22.43 -4.92 -6.69
CA LEU A 121 -22.52 -6.04 -5.78
C LEU A 121 -21.28 -6.10 -4.89
N LYS A 122 -21.50 -6.34 -3.59
CA LYS A 122 -20.44 -6.52 -2.60
C LYS A 122 -19.34 -7.48 -3.04
N ASN A 123 -19.69 -8.60 -3.66
CA ASN A 123 -18.73 -9.61 -4.08
C ASN A 123 -17.78 -9.11 -5.17
N ASP A 124 -18.25 -8.24 -6.07
CA ASP A 124 -17.43 -7.68 -7.15
C ASP A 124 -16.41 -6.68 -6.57
N VAL A 125 -16.85 -5.91 -5.57
CA VAL A 125 -16.04 -4.95 -4.81
C VAL A 125 -14.94 -5.65 -4.00
N ASP A 126 -15.29 -6.71 -3.28
CA ASP A 126 -14.33 -7.51 -2.52
C ASP A 126 -13.32 -8.21 -3.45
N ALA A 127 -13.77 -8.73 -4.59
CA ALA A 127 -12.90 -9.40 -5.56
C ALA A 127 -11.88 -8.44 -6.21
N ALA A 128 -12.33 -7.26 -6.65
CA ALA A 128 -11.47 -6.24 -7.25
C ALA A 128 -10.38 -5.77 -6.27
N TYR A 129 -10.76 -5.45 -5.03
CA TYR A 129 -9.80 -5.03 -4.01
C TYR A 129 -8.78 -6.13 -3.69
N ASN A 130 -9.25 -7.35 -3.44
CA ASN A 130 -8.37 -8.47 -3.11
C ASN A 130 -7.40 -8.78 -4.26
N ARG A 131 -7.83 -8.63 -5.52
CA ARG A 131 -6.97 -8.83 -6.68
C ARG A 131 -5.85 -7.79 -6.74
N LEU A 132 -6.15 -6.50 -6.53
CA LEU A 132 -5.13 -5.45 -6.49
C LEU A 132 -4.16 -5.69 -5.33
N VAL A 133 -4.66 -5.96 -4.13
CA VAL A 133 -3.82 -6.23 -2.95
C VAL A 133 -2.90 -7.43 -3.16
N VAL A 134 -3.43 -8.56 -3.64
CA VAL A 134 -2.62 -9.77 -3.91
C VAL A 134 -1.57 -9.49 -4.99
N THR A 135 -1.92 -8.70 -6.01
CA THR A 135 -0.98 -8.31 -7.07
C THR A 135 0.17 -7.50 -6.49
N GLU A 136 -0.11 -6.46 -5.70
CA GLU A 136 0.94 -5.61 -5.13
C GLU A 136 1.78 -6.37 -4.09
N ARG A 137 1.17 -7.19 -3.22
CA ARG A 137 1.90 -8.03 -2.26
C ARG A 137 2.80 -9.07 -2.91
N SER A 138 2.41 -9.60 -4.07
CA SER A 138 3.22 -10.59 -4.79
C SER A 138 4.54 -10.01 -5.30
N LYS A 139 4.59 -8.71 -5.61
CA LYS A 139 5.81 -8.01 -6.01
C LYS A 139 6.67 -7.68 -4.80
N TRP A 140 6.02 -7.24 -3.72
CA TRP A 140 6.67 -6.81 -2.48
C TRP A 140 7.70 -7.80 -1.92
N GLU A 141 7.37 -9.09 -1.86
CA GLU A 141 8.29 -10.10 -1.31
C GLU A 141 9.59 -10.25 -2.11
N VAL A 142 9.53 -10.01 -3.42
CA VAL A 142 10.69 -10.07 -4.31
C VAL A 142 11.52 -8.79 -4.15
N GLU A 143 10.85 -7.64 -4.12
CA GLU A 143 11.47 -6.33 -3.95
C GLU A 143 12.29 -6.24 -2.66
N GLN A 144 11.72 -6.68 -1.53
CA GLN A 144 12.40 -6.65 -0.22
C GLN A 144 13.68 -7.51 -0.21
N LYS A 145 13.71 -8.62 -0.96
CA LYS A 145 14.89 -9.49 -1.07
C LYS A 145 15.98 -8.88 -1.94
N ALA A 146 15.64 -7.96 -2.83
CA ALA A 146 16.58 -7.30 -3.73
C ALA A 146 17.34 -6.14 -3.07
N LEU A 147 16.90 -5.69 -1.88
CA LEU A 147 17.47 -4.52 -1.21
C LEU A 147 18.86 -4.77 -0.66
N LYS A 148 19.69 -3.72 -0.72
CA LYS A 148 21.01 -3.71 -0.08
C LYS A 148 20.88 -3.26 1.37
N ARG A 149 21.35 -4.08 2.29
CA ARG A 149 21.47 -3.71 3.71
C ARG A 149 22.74 -2.87 3.93
N THR A 150 22.57 -1.70 4.53
CA THR A 150 23.60 -0.69 4.77
C THR A 150 23.55 -0.18 6.22
N ALA A 151 24.36 0.83 6.55
CA ALA A 151 24.26 1.49 7.84
C ALA A 151 22.90 2.21 7.99
N PRO A 152 22.34 2.30 9.21
CA PRO A 152 21.11 3.06 9.42
C PRO A 152 21.25 4.52 8.97
N GLY A 153 20.19 5.09 8.42
CA GLY A 153 20.13 6.52 8.12
C GLY A 153 20.68 6.94 6.76
N GLN A 154 21.08 6.00 5.89
CA GLN A 154 21.52 6.32 4.54
C GLN A 154 20.35 6.83 3.67
N PRO A 155 20.61 7.77 2.73
CA PRO A 155 19.64 8.16 1.71
C PRO A 155 19.17 6.96 0.90
N THR A 156 17.94 7.02 0.39
CA THR A 156 17.36 5.92 -0.38
C THR A 156 16.34 6.41 -1.38
N TYR A 157 16.19 5.70 -2.48
CA TYR A 157 14.94 5.74 -3.23
C TYR A 157 13.89 4.95 -2.46
N MET A 158 12.63 5.36 -2.57
CA MET A 158 11.50 4.63 -2.00
C MET A 158 10.32 4.63 -2.94
N VAL A 159 9.47 3.62 -2.83
CA VAL A 159 8.14 3.58 -3.44
C VAL A 159 7.10 3.47 -2.34
N ALA A 160 6.18 4.42 -2.30
CA ALA A 160 4.97 4.34 -1.47
C ALA A 160 3.80 3.87 -2.34
N THR A 161 3.09 2.85 -1.89
CA THR A 161 1.91 2.26 -2.53
C THR A 161 0.71 2.44 -1.61
N LEU A 162 -0.35 3.05 -2.13
CA LEU A 162 -1.61 3.23 -1.45
C LEU A 162 -2.69 2.51 -2.26
N VAL A 163 -3.31 1.51 -1.65
CA VAL A 163 -4.46 0.80 -2.22
C VAL A 163 -5.69 1.15 -1.40
N VAL A 164 -6.75 1.63 -2.04
CA VAL A 164 -8.01 1.94 -1.37
C VAL A 164 -9.17 1.29 -2.08
N LEU A 165 -10.22 1.01 -1.30
CA LEU A 165 -11.52 0.60 -1.79
C LEU A 165 -12.53 1.66 -1.41
N LEU A 166 -13.14 2.27 -2.42
CA LEU A 166 -14.13 3.32 -2.25
C LEU A 166 -15.50 2.82 -2.71
N ARG A 167 -16.55 3.19 -1.98
CA ARG A 167 -17.94 2.91 -2.33
C ARG A 167 -18.36 3.63 -3.61
N SER A 168 -17.85 4.84 -3.81
CA SER A 168 -18.07 5.67 -4.98
C SER A 168 -16.84 6.52 -5.24
N ALA A 169 -16.18 6.30 -6.38
CA ALA A 169 -15.08 7.14 -6.82
C ALA A 169 -14.95 7.15 -8.34
N GLN A 170 -14.31 8.20 -8.84
CA GLN A 170 -13.86 8.24 -10.22
C GLN A 170 -12.54 7.45 -10.33
N PRO A 171 -12.32 6.72 -11.44
CA PRO A 171 -11.02 6.11 -11.71
C PRO A 171 -9.90 7.16 -11.69
N LEU A 172 -8.74 6.75 -11.18
CA LEU A 172 -7.54 7.58 -11.25
C LEU A 172 -7.11 7.71 -12.71
N LYS A 173 -6.79 8.94 -13.12
CA LYS A 173 -6.25 9.20 -14.46
C LYS A 173 -4.79 8.73 -14.53
N PRO A 174 -4.30 8.34 -15.71
CA PRO A 174 -2.87 8.11 -15.93
C PRO A 174 -2.06 9.35 -15.55
N ILE A 175 -0.90 9.14 -14.95
CA ILE A 175 0.01 10.21 -14.54
C ILE A 175 1.10 10.37 -15.59
N SER A 176 1.32 11.61 -16.04
CA SER A 176 2.38 11.95 -16.99
C SER A 176 3.24 13.14 -16.55
N GLN A 177 2.81 13.85 -15.51
CA GLN A 177 3.47 15.04 -14.98
C GLN A 177 3.12 15.22 -13.49
N ASN A 178 3.93 16.01 -12.80
CA ASN A 178 3.73 16.41 -11.40
C ASN A 178 2.32 16.97 -11.10
N GLY A 179 1.68 17.64 -12.05
CA GLY A 179 0.30 18.14 -11.91
C GLY A 179 -0.71 17.01 -11.74
N ASP A 180 -0.61 15.98 -12.58
CA ASP A 180 -1.53 14.83 -12.57
C ASP A 180 -1.44 14.04 -11.26
N LEU A 181 -0.22 13.84 -10.74
CA LEU A 181 -0.01 13.17 -9.44
C LEU A 181 -0.61 13.97 -8.29
N ARG A 182 -0.43 15.29 -8.30
CA ARG A 182 -1.03 16.18 -7.29
C ARG A 182 -2.55 16.10 -7.32
N ASP A 183 -3.14 16.16 -8.51
CA ASP A 183 -4.59 16.04 -8.68
C ASP A 183 -5.09 14.67 -8.21
N ALA A 184 -4.39 13.58 -8.55
CA ALA A 184 -4.73 12.23 -8.11
C ALA A 184 -4.74 12.11 -6.57
N LEU A 185 -3.69 12.59 -5.90
CA LEU A 185 -3.59 12.58 -4.43
C LEU A 185 -4.67 13.45 -3.77
N GLN A 186 -4.96 14.63 -4.31
CA GLN A 186 -5.99 15.53 -3.80
C GLN A 186 -7.40 14.93 -3.96
N ASN A 187 -7.70 14.37 -5.13
CA ASN A 187 -8.98 13.71 -5.40
C ASN A 187 -9.16 12.49 -4.49
N LEU A 188 -8.10 11.71 -4.28
CA LEU A 188 -8.12 10.56 -3.39
C LEU A 188 -8.36 10.97 -1.94
N ALA A 189 -7.61 11.95 -1.42
CA ALA A 189 -7.82 12.47 -0.07
C ALA A 189 -9.23 13.04 0.13
N ALA A 190 -9.76 13.76 -0.86
CA ALA A 190 -11.12 14.28 -0.82
C ALA A 190 -12.17 13.16 -0.83
N ALA A 191 -12.00 12.14 -1.68
CA ALA A 191 -12.94 11.01 -1.77
C ALA A 191 -12.98 10.18 -0.48
N VAL A 192 -11.83 9.99 0.17
CA VAL A 192 -11.71 9.25 1.43
C VAL A 192 -12.34 10.01 2.61
N SER A 193 -12.34 11.34 2.55
CA SER A 193 -12.94 12.19 3.60
C SER A 193 -14.47 12.24 3.55
N VAL A 194 -15.10 11.58 2.57
CA VAL A 194 -16.56 11.47 2.49
C VAL A 194 -17.01 10.32 3.41
N ASP A 195 -17.96 10.61 4.30
CA ASP A 195 -18.55 9.64 5.22
C ASP A 195 -19.03 8.37 4.49
N ASP A 196 -18.77 7.19 5.08
CA ASP A 196 -19.12 5.87 4.54
C ASP A 196 -18.55 5.54 3.14
N ASN A 197 -17.65 6.36 2.60
CA ASN A 197 -17.07 6.13 1.27
C ASN A 197 -15.84 5.22 1.30
N LEU A 198 -15.01 5.29 2.35
CA LEU A 198 -13.85 4.41 2.50
C LEU A 198 -14.25 3.06 3.08
N LEU A 199 -14.11 1.99 2.29
CA LEU A 199 -14.47 0.63 2.68
C LEU A 199 -13.27 -0.18 3.18
N ALA A 200 -12.11 0.01 2.55
CA ALA A 200 -10.84 -0.61 2.94
C ALA A 200 -9.67 0.24 2.45
N ALA A 201 -8.53 0.13 3.13
CA ALA A 201 -7.29 0.74 2.69
C ALA A 201 -6.08 -0.07 3.14
N GLU A 202 -5.01 0.07 2.38
CA GLU A 202 -3.69 -0.49 2.65
C GLU A 202 -2.62 0.51 2.21
N VAL A 203 -1.64 0.72 3.10
CA VAL A 203 -0.47 1.58 2.85
C VAL A 203 0.77 0.73 2.99
N LEU A 204 1.61 0.73 1.96
CA LEU A 204 2.87 -0.01 1.89
C LEU A 204 3.98 0.94 1.42
N TRP A 205 5.20 0.81 1.92
CA TRP A 205 6.37 1.50 1.34
C TRP A 205 7.68 0.68 1.39
N THR A 206 8.43 0.64 0.30
CA THR A 206 9.74 -0.03 0.25
C THR A 206 10.85 0.99 -0.04
N PRO A 207 12.05 0.89 0.55
CA PRO A 207 12.46 0.01 1.65
C PRO A 207 11.63 0.20 2.93
N GLU A 208 11.49 -0.87 3.73
CA GLU A 208 10.78 -0.82 5.01
C GLU A 208 11.75 -0.70 6.21
N ASP A 209 12.81 -1.50 6.24
CA ASP A 209 13.86 -1.41 7.27
C ASP A 209 14.70 -0.14 7.05
N THR A 210 14.95 0.60 8.13
CA THR A 210 15.88 1.75 8.17
C THR A 210 17.29 1.45 7.69
N ASN A 211 17.69 0.18 7.70
CA ASN A 211 18.99 -0.31 7.26
C ASN A 211 19.00 -0.67 5.77
N ASP A 212 17.84 -0.82 5.13
CA ASP A 212 17.75 -1.23 3.75
C ASP A 212 17.68 -0.01 2.83
N VAL A 213 18.46 -0.04 1.76
CA VAL A 213 18.56 1.03 0.76
C VAL A 213 18.23 0.46 -0.60
N MET A 214 17.43 1.21 -1.34
CA MET A 214 17.17 1.02 -2.76
C MET A 214 17.90 2.12 -3.53
N ASP A 215 18.71 1.73 -4.51
CA ASP A 215 19.31 2.68 -5.45
C ASP A 215 18.38 2.97 -6.64
N ARG A 216 18.79 3.91 -7.51
CA ARG A 216 17.96 4.36 -8.63
C ARG A 216 17.75 3.26 -9.66
N ASP A 217 18.77 2.45 -9.91
CA ASP A 217 18.69 1.40 -10.93
C ASP A 217 17.78 0.27 -10.43
N GLU A 218 17.89 -0.08 -9.14
CA GLU A 218 16.98 -1.01 -8.45
C GLU A 218 15.54 -0.52 -8.48
N LEU A 219 15.29 0.78 -8.27
CA LEU A 219 13.94 1.35 -8.37
C LEU A 219 13.29 1.04 -9.72
N PHE A 220 13.95 1.35 -10.83
CA PHE A 220 13.36 1.13 -12.16
C PHE A 220 13.42 -0.33 -12.62
N LEU A 221 14.33 -1.14 -12.04
CA LEU A 221 14.37 -2.58 -12.27
C LEU A 221 13.20 -3.30 -11.59
N ASN A 222 12.90 -2.91 -10.35
CA ASN A 222 11.87 -3.53 -9.52
C ASN A 222 10.47 -2.98 -9.82
N PHE A 223 10.37 -1.71 -10.24
CA PHE A 223 9.12 -1.04 -10.57
C PHE A 223 9.13 -0.48 -12.01
N PRO A 224 9.23 -1.35 -13.03
CA PRO A 224 9.29 -0.92 -14.43
C PRO A 224 8.01 -0.21 -14.92
N GLU A 225 6.90 -0.34 -14.19
CA GLU A 225 5.61 0.27 -14.51
C GLU A 225 5.49 1.74 -14.09
N LEU A 226 6.42 2.26 -13.29
CA LEU A 226 6.41 3.66 -12.86
C LEU A 226 6.80 4.59 -14.01
N VAL A 227 6.04 5.67 -14.17
CA VAL A 227 6.27 6.70 -15.19
C VAL A 227 6.81 7.96 -14.53
N SER A 228 7.90 8.51 -15.06
CA SER A 228 8.50 9.75 -14.54
C SER A 228 7.50 10.91 -14.58
N VAL A 229 7.54 11.78 -13.55
CA VAL A 229 6.58 12.89 -13.35
C VAL A 229 7.22 14.26 -13.29
#